data_AF-A0A6B3HUP7-F1
#
_entry.id   AF-A0A6B3HUP7-F1
#
_cell.length_a   1.000
_cell.length_b   1.000
_cell.length_c   1.000
_cell.angle_alpha   90.00
_cell.angle_beta   90.00
_cell.angle_gamma   90.00
#
_symmetry.space_group_name_H-M   'P 1'
#
loop_
_entity.id
_entity.type
_entity.pdbx_description
1 polymer ?
#
loop_
_entity_poly.entity_id
_entity_poly.type
_entity_poly.pdbx_seq_one_letter_code
_entity_poly.pdbx_strand_id
1 'polypeptide(L)'
;EVETAVGELKEKLKGEDTAEIRTATEKVAAVSQKLGQAMYANAQAEGATPGAEAPGGAQGKADDDVVDAEIVDDEKDTKGGAA
;
A
#
# COMPACT_ATOMS: atom_id res chain seq x y z
N GLU A 1 17.60 8.63 8.50
CA GLU A 1 16.31 9.29 8.81
C GLU A 1 15.35 8.40 9.60
N VAL A 2 15.01 7.20 9.11
CA VAL A 2 14.08 6.28 9.83
C VAL A 2 14.62 5.93 11.22
N GLU A 3 15.87 5.46 11.31
CA GLU A 3 16.49 5.10 12.59
C GLU A 3 16.58 6.29 13.55
N THR A 4 16.89 7.48 13.03
CA THR A 4 16.92 8.73 13.81
C THR A 4 15.54 9.06 14.39
N ALA A 5 14.48 9.02 13.56
CA ALA A 5 13.11 9.29 14.01
C ALA A 5 12.63 8.27 15.06
N VAL A 6 12.97 6.98 14.87
CA VAL A 6 12.68 5.92 15.85
C VAL A 6 13.47 6.14 17.15
N GLY A 7 14.73 6.55 17.06
CA GLY A 7 15.55 6.90 18.23
C GLY A 7 14.96 8.06 19.02
N GLU A 8 14.57 9.14 18.35
CA GLU A 8 13.91 10.28 18.98
C GLU A 8 12.60 9.88 19.67
N LEU A 9 11.74 9.09 19.01
CA LEU A 9 10.50 8.59 19.62
C LEU A 9 10.79 7.78 20.90
N LYS A 10 11.81 6.91 20.88
CA LYS A 10 12.23 6.13 22.06
C LYS A 10 12.68 7.01 23.21
N GLU A 11 13.39 8.11 22.93
CA GLU A 11 13.79 9.07 23.97
C GLU A 11 12.57 9.82 24.54
N LYS A 12 11.64 10.27 23.68
CA LYS A 12 10.43 10.97 24.14
C LYS A 12 9.51 10.06 24.96
N LEU A 13 9.43 8.77 24.65
CA LEU A 13 8.66 7.77 25.41
C LEU A 13 9.19 7.54 26.84
N LYS A 14 10.38 8.04 27.20
CA LYS A 14 10.87 7.99 28.59
C LYS A 14 10.26 9.08 29.47
N GLY A 15 9.65 10.10 28.87
CA GLY A 15 8.93 11.17 29.55
C GLY A 15 7.42 11.00 29.47
N GLU A 16 6.70 12.00 29.98
CA GLU A 16 5.24 12.01 30.04
C GLU A 16 4.62 13.09 29.14
N ASP A 17 5.43 13.82 28.37
CA ASP A 17 4.94 14.84 27.44
C ASP A 17 4.25 14.20 26.23
N THR A 18 2.95 14.01 26.38
CA THR A 18 2.10 13.42 25.34
C THR A 18 2.10 14.22 24.03
N ALA A 19 2.32 15.53 24.07
CA ALA A 19 2.38 16.36 22.86
C ALA A 19 3.67 16.10 22.08
N GLU A 20 4.81 16.00 22.79
CA GLU A 20 6.08 15.64 22.16
C GLU A 20 6.08 14.19 21.64
N ILE A 21 5.51 13.23 22.39
CA ILE A 21 5.40 11.84 21.97
C ILE A 21 4.54 11.72 20.70
N ARG A 22 3.41 12.45 20.64
CA ARG A 22 2.55 12.49 19.46
C ARG A 22 3.29 13.04 18.25
N THR A 23 3.98 14.17 18.42
CA THR A 23 4.78 14.78 17.35
C THR A 23 5.86 13.83 16.84
N ALA A 24 6.58 13.14 17.73
CA ALA A 24 7.59 12.16 17.35
C ALA A 24 6.98 10.94 16.63
N THR A 25 5.79 10.51 17.03
CA THR A 25 5.06 9.41 16.38
C THR A 25 4.62 9.78 14.97
N GLU A 26 4.08 10.99 14.78
CA GLU A 26 3.71 11.52 13.46
C GLU A 26 4.94 11.63 12.54
N LYS A 27 6.08 12.04 13.09
CA LYS A 27 7.37 12.07 12.37
C LYS A 27 7.79 10.67 11.90
N VAL A 28 7.73 9.66 12.77
CA VAL A 28 8.05 8.28 12.38
C VAL A 28 7.12 7.79 11.26
N ALA A 29 5.82 8.02 11.40
CA ALA A 29 4.84 7.61 10.38
C ALA A 29 5.14 8.24 9.00
N ALA A 30 5.43 9.55 8.96
CA ALA A 30 5.75 10.26 7.73
C ALA A 30 7.03 9.71 7.06
N VAL A 31 8.07 9.41 7.84
CA VAL A 31 9.32 8.85 7.32
C VAL A 31 9.12 7.40 6.84
N SER A 32 8.32 6.59 7.54
CA SER A 32 7.97 5.23 7.12
C SER A 32 7.17 5.21 5.82
N GLN A 33 6.23 6.13 5.62
CA GLN A 33 5.50 6.26 4.36
C GLN A 33 6.43 6.59 3.19
N LYS A 34 7.35 7.55 3.37
CA LYS A 34 8.36 7.89 2.37
C LYS A 34 9.26 6.71 2.04
N LEU A 35 9.68 5.94 3.04
CA LEU A 35 10.47 4.72 2.82
C LEU A 35 9.67 3.70 1.99
N GLY A 36 8.39 3.49 2.32
CA GLY A 36 7.52 2.60 1.55
C GLY A 36 7.42 3.03 0.09
N GLN A 37 7.18 4.32 -0.15
CA GLN A 37 7.14 4.89 -1.51
C GLN A 37 8.47 4.68 -2.24
N ALA A 38 9.60 4.92 -1.58
CA ALA A 38 10.93 4.69 -2.14
C ALA A 38 11.19 3.21 -2.46
N MET A 39 10.76 2.28 -1.59
CA MET A 39 10.85 0.84 -1.85
C MET A 39 10.02 0.42 -3.07
N TYR A 40 8.78 0.89 -3.19
CA TYR A 40 7.96 0.59 -4.37
C TYR A 40 8.54 1.21 -5.64
N ALA A 41 9.07 2.44 -5.56
CA ALA A 41 9.76 3.07 -6.68
C ALA A 41 11.03 2.28 -7.09
N ASN A 42 11.80 1.78 -6.12
CA ASN A 42 12.96 0.94 -6.36
C ASN A 42 12.56 -0.40 -6.98
N ALA A 43 11.50 -1.04 -6.47
CA ALA A 43 10.98 -2.29 -7.02
C ALA A 43 10.45 -2.14 -8.45
N GLN A 44 9.84 -1.00 -8.80
CA GLN A 44 9.47 -0.72 -10.19
C GLN A 44 10.68 -0.47 -11.10
N ALA A 45 11.72 0.17 -10.56
CA ALA A 45 12.98 0.35 -11.30
C ALA A 45 13.73 -0.98 -11.49
N GLU A 46 13.68 -1.89 -10.52
CA GLU A 46 14.27 -3.24 -10.59
C GLU A 46 13.41 -4.23 -11.40
N GLY A 47 12.09 -4.01 -11.48
CA GLY A 47 11.16 -4.77 -12.32
C GLY A 47 11.19 -4.39 -13.80
N ALA A 48 11.85 -3.28 -14.17
CA ALA A 48 12.08 -2.89 -15.55
C ALA A 48 13.27 -3.66 -16.15
N THR A 49 13.12 -4.98 -16.33
CA THR A 49 13.99 -5.73 -17.23
C THR A 49 13.55 -5.45 -18.67
N PRO A 50 14.39 -4.85 -19.55
CA PRO A 50 14.11 -4.83 -20.98
C PRO A 50 14.45 -6.21 -21.54
N GLY A 51 13.43 -6.95 -21.98
CA GLY A 51 13.61 -8.19 -22.75
C GLY A 51 13.58 -9.46 -21.90
N ALA A 52 12.37 -9.90 -21.55
CA ALA A 52 12.05 -11.31 -21.63
C ALA A 52 11.22 -11.48 -22.90
N GLU A 53 11.90 -11.77 -24.02
CA GLU A 53 11.21 -12.40 -25.15
C GLU A 53 10.56 -13.67 -24.62
N ALA A 54 9.23 -13.72 -24.76
CA ALA A 54 8.43 -14.89 -24.46
C ALA A 54 8.99 -16.12 -25.18
N PRO A 55 9.32 -17.21 -24.48
CA PRO A 55 9.37 -18.52 -25.11
C PRO A 55 7.94 -19.08 -25.02
N GLY A 56 7.17 -18.99 -26.09
CA GLY A 56 5.94 -19.74 -26.15
C GLY A 56 4.88 -19.15 -27.04
N GLY A 57 4.97 -19.47 -28.33
CA GLY A 57 3.74 -19.76 -29.04
C GLY A 57 3.04 -20.93 -28.34
N ALA A 58 1.97 -20.65 -27.60
CA ALA A 58 0.85 -21.55 -27.35
C ALA A 58 -0.22 -20.81 -26.51
N GLN A 59 -1.19 -20.24 -27.21
CA GLN A 59 -2.61 -20.25 -26.88
C GLN A 59 -3.00 -20.99 -25.58
N GLY A 60 -3.47 -20.27 -24.56
CA GLY A 60 -4.02 -20.88 -23.34
C GLY A 60 -4.56 -19.88 -22.32
N LYS A 61 -5.87 -19.66 -22.39
CA LYS A 61 -6.77 -18.95 -21.45
C LYS A 61 -6.32 -18.92 -19.98
N ALA A 62 -6.37 -17.73 -19.37
CA ALA A 62 -6.74 -17.50 -17.97
C ALA A 62 -7.05 -15.99 -17.75
N ASP A 63 -8.18 -15.54 -18.30
CA ASP A 63 -8.81 -14.23 -17.99
C ASP A 63 -9.86 -14.42 -16.88
N ASP A 64 -9.44 -14.74 -15.64
CA ASP A 64 -10.38 -14.77 -14.50
C ASP A 64 -9.61 -14.69 -13.17
N ASP A 65 -9.52 -13.48 -12.57
CA ASP A 65 -9.33 -13.23 -11.11
C ASP A 65 -8.70 -11.85 -10.78
N VAL A 66 -8.64 -10.90 -11.71
CA VAL A 66 -8.47 -9.48 -11.32
C VAL A 66 -9.85 -8.85 -11.18
N VAL A 67 -10.49 -9.13 -10.06
CA VAL A 67 -11.69 -8.40 -9.65
C VAL A 67 -11.23 -7.04 -9.13
N ASP A 68 -11.28 -6.03 -9.98
CA ASP A 68 -11.13 -4.63 -9.57
C ASP A 68 -12.29 -4.35 -8.61
N ALA A 69 -11.97 -4.09 -7.34
CA ALA A 69 -12.95 -3.92 -6.28
C ALA A 69 -13.67 -2.58 -6.45
N GLU A 70 -14.54 -2.50 -7.46
CA GLU A 70 -15.53 -1.46 -7.59
C GLU A 70 -16.48 -1.61 -6.40
N ILE A 71 -16.50 -0.58 -5.54
CA ILE A 71 -17.43 -0.48 -4.43
C ILE A 71 -18.83 -0.48 -5.05
N VAL A 72 -19.52 -1.62 -4.99
CA VAL A 72 -20.96 -1.70 -5.25
C VAL A 72 -21.63 -1.07 -4.04
N ASP A 73 -21.98 0.21 -4.16
CA ASP A 73 -22.89 0.85 -3.21
C ASP A 73 -24.24 0.12 -3.28
N ASP A 74 -24.49 -0.69 -2.26
CA ASP A 74 -25.69 -1.49 -2.08
C ASP A 74 -26.87 -0.56 -1.74
N GLU A 75 -27.49 -0.01 -2.78
CA GLU A 75 -28.70 0.81 -2.65
C GLU A 75 -29.86 0.28 -3.51
N LYS A 76 -30.67 -0.56 -2.84
CA LYS A 76 -32.14 -0.64 -2.86
C LYS A 76 -32.81 -1.74 -3.70
N ASP A 77 -33.24 -2.76 -2.96
CA ASP A 77 -34.61 -3.27 -2.91
C ASP A 77 -35.66 -2.47 -3.72
N THR A 78 -36.37 -3.16 -4.63
CA THR A 78 -37.85 -3.30 -4.73
C THR A 78 -38.37 -3.42 -6.18
N LYS A 79 -38.67 -4.65 -6.61
CA LYS A 79 -39.82 -5.10 -7.46
C LYS A 79 -39.53 -6.53 -7.92
N GLY A 80 -40.29 -7.59 -7.61
CA GLY A 80 -41.74 -7.65 -7.44
C GLY A 80 -42.40 -8.23 -8.71
N GLY A 81 -42.43 -9.57 -8.83
CA GLY A 81 -43.57 -10.33 -9.36
C GLY A 81 -43.76 -10.51 -10.89
N ALA A 82 -43.80 -11.80 -11.26
CA ALA A 82 -44.66 -12.46 -12.26
C ALA A 82 -44.46 -12.19 -13.77
N ALA A 83 -44.05 -13.26 -14.48
CA ALA A 83 -44.78 -13.83 -15.63
C ALA A 83 -44.44 -15.32 -15.73
#